data_AF-A0A959ZNJ3-F1
#
_entry.id   AF-A0A959ZNJ3-F1
#
_cell.length_a   1.000
_cell.length_b   1.000
_cell.length_c   1.000
_cell.angle_alpha   90.00
_cell.angle_beta   90.00
_cell.angle_gamma   90.00
#
_symmetry.space_group_name_H-M   'P 1'
#
loop_
_entity.id
_entity.type
_entity.pdbx_description
1 polymer ?
#
loop_
_entity_poly.entity_id
_entity_poly.type
_entity_poly.pdbx_seq_one_letter_code
_entity_poly.pdbx_strand_id
1 'polypeptide(L)'
;MAVLRACVKCGAPAKRSYCPEHTPKPWATSTRREKVKLSGSAEQARRRRILDRYMGCCHVCGKVGADQVDHVVPLSQGGADDEHNLAPIHAEPCHREKTARESEVARCRR
;
A
#
# COMPACT_ATOMS: atom_id res chain seq x y z
N MET A 1 22.87 -26.70 27.32
CA MET A 1 24.09 -26.00 26.85
C MET A 1 23.69 -24.95 25.82
N ALA A 2 24.19 -23.72 25.91
CA ALA A 2 23.85 -22.68 24.93
C ALA A 2 24.64 -22.90 23.64
N VAL A 3 23.94 -23.14 22.52
CA VAL A 3 24.58 -23.27 21.20
C VAL A 3 25.04 -21.89 20.75
N LEU A 4 26.36 -21.68 20.71
CA LEU A 4 26.95 -20.45 20.18
C LEU A 4 27.02 -20.52 18.67
N ARG A 5 26.64 -19.43 18.01
CA ARG A 5 26.72 -19.25 16.56
C ARG A 5 27.79 -18.20 16.25
N ALA A 6 28.51 -18.40 15.15
CA ALA A 6 29.42 -17.37 14.66
C ALA A 6 28.63 -16.16 14.14
N CYS A 7 29.09 -14.96 14.46
CA CYS A 7 28.51 -13.74 13.91
C CYS A 7 28.72 -13.67 12.40
N VAL A 8 27.66 -13.38 11.63
CA VAL A 8 27.70 -13.30 10.15
C VAL A 8 28.67 -12.22 9.63
N LYS A 9 28.95 -11.18 10.43
CA LYS A 9 29.81 -10.06 10.02
C LYS A 9 31.27 -10.18 10.47
N CYS A 10 31.53 -10.72 11.65
CA CYS A 10 32.89 -10.76 12.23
C CYS A 10 33.33 -12.13 12.77
N GLY A 11 32.50 -13.17 12.66
CA GLY A 11 32.83 -14.52 13.11
C GLY A 11 32.84 -14.74 14.64
N ALA A 12 32.74 -13.69 15.45
CA ALA A 12 32.76 -13.80 16.91
C ALA A 12 31.63 -14.71 17.44
N PRO A 13 31.88 -15.53 18.47
CA PRO A 13 30.87 -16.42 19.04
C PRO A 13 29.78 -15.62 19.76
N ALA A 14 28.54 -15.78 19.32
CA ALA A 14 27.39 -15.07 19.86
C ALA A 14 26.19 -16.01 20.07
N LYS A 15 25.25 -15.61 20.93
CA LYS A 15 24.00 -16.37 21.19
C LYS A 15 23.01 -16.31 20.02
N ARG A 16 23.23 -15.40 19.07
CA ARG A 16 22.39 -15.13 17.89
C ARG A 16 23.30 -14.91 16.68
N SER A 17 22.74 -14.83 15.48
CA SER A 17 23.49 -14.67 14.22
C SER A 17 24.36 -13.41 14.15
N TYR A 18 24.15 -12.43 15.04
CA TYR A 18 24.92 -11.19 15.13
C TYR A 18 25.37 -10.92 16.57
N CYS A 19 26.62 -10.54 16.79
CA CYS A 19 27.08 -10.10 18.11
C CYS A 19 26.41 -8.77 18.53
N PRO A 20 26.48 -8.38 19.82
CA PRO A 20 25.90 -7.12 20.31
C PRO A 20 26.35 -5.91 19.50
N GLU A 21 27.63 -5.85 19.12
CA GLU A 21 28.20 -4.76 18.32
C GLU A 21 27.76 -4.76 16.85
N HIS A 22 27.41 -5.92 16.30
CA HIS A 22 27.00 -6.07 14.90
C HIS A 22 25.50 -6.32 14.73
N THR A 23 24.69 -5.94 15.72
CA THR A 23 23.23 -6.09 15.60
C THR A 23 22.70 -5.04 14.61
N PRO A 24 22.22 -5.45 13.42
CA PRO A 24 21.69 -4.48 12.46
C PRO A 24 20.43 -3.84 13.03
N LYS A 25 20.21 -2.56 12.71
CA LYS A 25 18.95 -1.90 13.02
C LYS A 25 17.84 -2.54 12.16
N PRO A 26 16.71 -2.98 12.74
CA PRO A 26 15.67 -3.70 12.00
C PRO A 26 15.11 -2.96 10.79
N TRP A 27 15.14 -1.63 10.82
CA TRP A 27 14.62 -0.77 9.76
C TRP A 27 15.67 -0.32 8.73
N ALA A 28 16.95 -0.67 8.92
CA ALA A 28 18.03 -0.26 8.01
C ALA A 28 17.89 -0.85 6.59
N THR A 29 17.18 -1.97 6.46
CA THR A 29 16.88 -2.62 5.17
C THR A 29 15.52 -2.19 4.60
N SER A 30 14.88 -1.17 5.16
CA SER A 30 13.57 -0.72 4.72
C SER A 30 13.66 0.01 3.38
N THR A 31 13.24 -0.66 2.30
CA THR A 31 13.13 -0.04 0.97
C THR A 31 11.86 0.80 0.80
N ARG A 32 11.20 1.18 1.90
CA ARG A 32 9.90 1.88 1.87
C ARG A 32 10.02 3.21 1.14
N ARG A 33 11.12 3.94 1.38
CA ARG A 33 11.35 5.26 0.78
C ARG A 33 11.56 5.19 -0.73
N GLU A 34 12.16 4.13 -1.24
CA GLU A 34 12.34 3.90 -2.68
C GLU A 34 11.01 3.52 -3.37
N LYS A 35 10.12 2.79 -2.68
CA LYS A 35 8.83 2.37 -3.23
C LYS A 35 7.78 3.48 -3.26
N VAL A 36 7.83 4.40 -2.30
CA VAL A 36 6.84 5.47 -2.16
C VAL A 36 7.22 6.64 -3.07
N LYS A 37 6.52 6.79 -4.20
CA LYS A 37 6.77 7.86 -5.18
C LYS A 37 6.30 9.24 -4.73
N LEU A 38 5.25 9.30 -3.89
CA LEU A 38 4.68 10.56 -3.37
C LEU A 38 4.77 10.64 -1.85
N SER A 39 5.14 11.83 -1.35
CA SER A 39 4.98 12.14 0.07
C SER A 39 3.51 12.00 0.50
N GLY A 40 3.25 11.62 1.75
CA GLY A 40 1.88 11.48 2.26
C GLY A 40 1.04 12.76 2.16
N SER A 41 1.67 13.93 2.19
CA SER A 41 0.98 15.21 1.95
C SER A 41 0.60 15.39 0.46
N ALA A 42 1.48 14.97 -0.45
CA ALA A 42 1.21 15.03 -1.88
C ALA A 42 0.08 14.07 -2.29
N GLU A 43 0.00 12.90 -1.65
CA GLU A 43 -1.12 11.96 -1.83
C GLU A 43 -2.45 12.55 -1.34
N GLN A 44 -2.46 13.21 -0.18
CA GLN A 44 -3.66 13.89 0.32
C GLN A 44 -4.11 15.03 -0.61
N ALA A 45 -3.16 15.79 -1.16
CA ALA A 45 -3.46 16.83 -2.13
C ALA A 45 -4.04 16.24 -3.43
N ARG A 46 -3.46 15.14 -3.93
CA ARG A 46 -3.97 14.40 -5.10
C ARG A 46 -5.40 13.92 -4.88
N ARG A 47 -5.68 13.27 -3.74
CA ARG A 47 -7.03 12.82 -3.38
C ARG A 47 -8.03 13.98 -3.36
N ARG A 48 -7.66 15.10 -2.73
CA ARG A 48 -8.53 16.29 -2.67
C ARG A 48 -8.86 16.83 -4.06
N ARG A 49 -7.88 16.91 -4.97
CA ARG A 49 -8.11 17.37 -6.36
C ARG A 49 -9.10 16.48 -7.10
N ILE A 50 -9.01 15.16 -6.90
CA ILE A 50 -9.90 14.21 -7.57
C ILE A 50 -11.31 14.32 -6.99
N LEU A 51 -11.45 14.39 -5.66
CA LEU A 51 -12.75 14.62 -5.03
C LEU A 51 -13.40 15.91 -5.54
N ASP A 52 -12.63 17.00 -5.62
CA ASP A 52 -13.11 18.30 -6.09
C ASP A 52 -13.55 18.27 -7.56
N ARG A 53 -12.73 17.67 -8.44
CA ARG A 53 -13.01 17.52 -9.87
C ARG A 53 -14.35 16.84 -10.16
N TYR A 54 -14.72 15.85 -9.33
CA TYR A 54 -15.94 15.07 -9.49
C TYR A 54 -17.04 15.50 -8.50
N MET A 55 -16.90 16.65 -7.84
CA MET A 55 -17.86 17.18 -6.85
C MET A 55 -18.19 16.18 -5.72
N GLY A 56 -17.24 15.31 -5.36
CA GLY A 56 -17.44 14.24 -4.40
C GLY A 56 -18.51 13.23 -4.82
N CYS A 57 -18.84 13.15 -6.11
CA CYS A 57 -19.80 12.20 -6.65
C CYS A 57 -19.16 10.82 -6.78
N CYS A 58 -19.72 9.84 -6.08
CA CYS A 58 -19.29 8.46 -6.12
C CYS A 58 -19.53 7.85 -7.50
N HIS A 59 -18.49 7.26 -8.09
CA HIS A 59 -18.59 6.66 -9.43
C HIS A 59 -19.42 5.36 -9.46
N VAL A 60 -19.68 4.74 -8.30
CA VAL A 60 -20.45 3.50 -8.21
C VAL A 60 -21.94 3.78 -8.06
N CYS A 61 -22.31 4.65 -7.13
CA CYS A 61 -23.72 4.90 -6.79
C CYS A 61 -24.26 6.24 -7.30
N GLY A 62 -23.40 7.13 -7.83
CA GLY A 62 -23.78 8.43 -8.37
C GLY A 62 -24.19 9.47 -7.32
N LYS A 63 -24.00 9.19 -6.02
CA LYS A 63 -24.34 10.12 -4.93
C LYS A 63 -23.12 10.93 -4.50
N VAL A 64 -23.37 12.16 -4.05
CA VAL A 64 -22.36 13.02 -3.44
C VAL A 64 -21.92 12.51 -2.05
N GLY A 65 -20.79 12.98 -1.55
CA GLY A 65 -20.26 12.62 -0.24
C GLY A 65 -19.25 11.47 -0.26
N ALA A 66 -18.62 11.20 -1.41
CA ALA A 66 -17.49 10.29 -1.47
C ALA A 66 -16.31 10.83 -0.66
N ASP A 67 -15.76 10.00 0.22
CA ASP A 67 -14.65 10.33 1.12
C ASP A 67 -13.32 9.70 0.69
N GLN A 68 -13.37 8.72 -0.22
CA GLN A 68 -12.22 8.01 -0.73
C GLN A 68 -12.09 8.15 -2.26
N VAL A 69 -10.90 7.81 -2.73
CA VAL A 69 -10.55 7.77 -4.15
C VAL A 69 -9.98 6.39 -4.43
N ASP A 70 -10.53 5.73 -5.44
CA ASP A 70 -10.19 4.36 -5.80
C ASP A 70 -9.90 4.23 -7.30
N HIS A 71 -9.16 3.18 -7.65
CA HIS A 71 -8.82 2.88 -9.04
C HIS A 71 -10.03 2.25 -9.75
N VAL A 72 -10.53 2.89 -10.81
CA VAL A 72 -11.63 2.39 -11.65
C VAL A 72 -11.27 1.02 -12.22
N VAL A 73 -10.05 0.87 -12.73
CA VAL A 73 -9.43 -0.40 -13.08
C VAL A 73 -8.36 -0.73 -12.03
N PRO A 74 -8.46 -1.86 -11.30
CA PRO A 74 -7.47 -2.22 -10.30
C PRO A 74 -6.07 -2.39 -10.87
N LEU A 75 -5.05 -2.01 -10.10
CA LEU A 75 -3.64 -2.24 -10.46
C LEU A 75 -3.34 -3.74 -10.72
N SER A 76 -4.01 -4.63 -9.98
CA SER A 76 -3.89 -6.09 -10.16
C SER A 76 -4.41 -6.60 -11.50
N GLN A 77 -5.25 -5.80 -12.18
CA GLN A 77 -5.80 -6.12 -13.51
C GLN A 77 -5.12 -5.31 -14.63
N GLY A 78 -4.00 -4.63 -14.34
CA GLY A 78 -3.29 -3.79 -15.31
C GLY A 78 -3.79 -2.34 -15.38
N GLY A 79 -4.57 -1.89 -14.40
CA GLY A 79 -4.93 -0.49 -14.28
C GLY A 79 -3.70 0.39 -14.02
N ALA A 80 -3.71 1.61 -14.54
CA ALA A 80 -2.64 2.57 -14.32
C ALA A 80 -2.86 3.38 -13.03
N ASP A 81 -1.78 3.80 -12.36
CA ASP A 81 -1.86 4.70 -11.20
C ASP A 81 -1.93 6.17 -11.63
N ASP A 82 -2.75 6.48 -12.65
CA ASP A 82 -2.90 7.84 -13.18
C ASP A 82 -4.17 8.49 -12.65
N GLU A 83 -4.19 9.84 -12.59
CA GLU A 83 -5.38 10.59 -12.16
C GLU A 83 -6.63 10.31 -13.02
N HIS A 84 -6.46 9.80 -14.24
CA HIS A 84 -7.57 9.38 -15.12
C HIS A 84 -8.20 8.05 -14.73
N ASN A 85 -7.46 7.17 -14.06
CA ASN A 85 -7.97 5.89 -13.57
C ASN A 85 -8.45 6.00 -12.11
N LEU A 86 -8.41 7.18 -11.50
CA LEU A 86 -8.85 7.40 -10.13
C LEU A 86 -10.21 8.10 -10.11
N ALA A 87 -11.14 7.57 -9.32
CA ALA A 87 -12.47 8.13 -9.17
C ALA A 87 -12.92 8.15 -7.70
N PRO A 88 -13.77 9.11 -7.30
CA PRO A 88 -14.32 9.12 -5.94
C PRO A 88 -15.24 7.94 -5.68
N ILE A 89 -15.15 7.40 -4.47
CA ILE A 89 -16.01 6.32 -3.99
C ILE A 89 -16.30 6.50 -2.50
N HIS A 90 -17.49 6.08 -2.07
CA HIS A 90 -17.79 5.99 -0.63
C HIS A 90 -17.01 4.84 0.01
N ALA A 91 -16.48 5.08 1.22
CA ALA A 91 -15.84 4.04 2.02
C ALA A 91 -16.72 2.78 2.14
N GLU A 92 -17.97 2.98 2.54
CA GLU A 92 -18.98 1.94 2.69
C GLU A 92 -20.29 2.43 2.08
N PRO A 93 -21.09 1.54 1.46
CA PRO A 93 -20.77 0.15 1.14
C PRO A 93 -19.96 0.00 -0.16
N CYS A 94 -19.91 1.05 -0.99
CA CYS A 94 -19.48 0.95 -2.39
C CYS A 94 -18.06 0.41 -2.58
N HIS A 95 -17.08 0.95 -1.84
CA HIS A 95 -15.68 0.55 -2.00
C HIS A 95 -15.43 -0.90 -1.54
N ARG A 96 -16.07 -1.30 -0.44
CA ARG A 96 -15.99 -2.69 0.05
C ARG A 96 -16.63 -3.69 -0.90
N GLU A 97 -17.80 -3.37 -1.45
CA GLU A 97 -18.47 -4.22 -2.45
C GLU A 97 -17.61 -4.38 -3.71
N LYS A 98 -17.04 -3.27 -4.21
CA LYS A 98 -16.11 -3.30 -5.36
C LYS A 98 -14.89 -4.17 -5.06
N THR A 99 -14.24 -3.96 -3.92
CA THR A 99 -13.06 -4.73 -3.51
C THR A 99 -13.37 -6.22 -3.37
N ALA A 100 -14.52 -6.57 -2.80
CA ALA A 100 -14.96 -7.95 -2.65
C ALA A 100 -15.15 -8.63 -4.02
N ARG A 101 -15.86 -7.97 -4.94
CA ARG A 101 -16.07 -8.46 -6.31
C ARG A 101 -14.75 -8.64 -7.06
N GLU A 102 -13.84 -7.68 -6.95
CA GLU A 102 -12.53 -7.73 -7.60
C GLU A 102 -11.65 -8.83 -7.03
N SER A 103 -11.71 -9.05 -5.72
CA SER A 103 -10.98 -10.12 -5.05
C SER A 103 -11.47 -11.50 -5.49
N GLU A 104 -12.78 -11.68 -5.70
CA GLU A 104 -13.37 -12.91 -6.23
C GLU A 104 -12.89 -13.18 -7.66
N VAL A 105 -12.96 -12.18 -8.54
CA VAL A 105 -12.44 -12.27 -9.92
C VAL A 105 -10.95 -12.60 -9.94
N ALA A 106 -10.15 -11.98 -9.08
CA ALA A 106 -8.71 -12.25 -8.98
C ALA A 106 -8.38 -13.64 -8.44
N ARG A 107 -9.27 -14.27 -7.66
CA ARG A 107 -9.11 -15.67 -7.21
C ARG A 107 -9.47 -16.65 -8.31
N CYS A 108 -10.47 -16.36 -9.13
CA CYS A 108 -10.84 -17.21 -10.27
C CYS A 108 -9.80 -17.19 -11.40
N ARG A 109 -9.03 -16.09 -11.53
CA ARG A 109 -7.95 -15.94 -12.50
C ARG A 109 -6.61 -16.56 -12.09
N ARG A 110 -6.51 -17.19 -10.92
CA ARG A 110 -5.32 -17.91 -10.43
C ARG A 110 -5.50 -19.40 -10.61
#